data_AF-A0A2M7L5P5-F1
#
_entry.id   AF-A0A2M7L5P5-F1
#
_cell.length_a   1.000
_cell.length_b   1.000
_cell.length_c   1.000
_cell.angle_alpha   90.00
_cell.angle_beta   90.00
_cell.angle_gamma   90.00
#
_symmetry.space_group_name_H-M   'P 1'
#
loop_
_entity.id
_entity.type
_entity.pdbx_description
1 polymer ?
#
loop_
_entity_poly.entity_id
_entity_poly.type
_entity_poly.pdbx_seq_one_letter_code
_entity_poly.pdbx_strand_id
1 'polypeptide(L)'
;MQALLQSRYQVMLASDGEEAMARALSASRPDLILLDIMMPGENGYDVCRRLKANPVTADIPVIFVTSKEGDDDELVGFDAGAVDYISKSVSPALMYARIKNQLDLRRTNRKLHLAYHFIRKTFGRYLSEEVVDNLIDTPDGLKLGGEKREVTVLMADLRGFTSLSERLPAETIVDMINIYLGVMTEVIQRYMGTINEFIGDAILAFFGAPVQRDDDATRAVRCAIEMQQAMHKVNLRYRALGYPQVKMGIGINTGYAIVGNIGSSIRSKYGVVGMLVNITSRIESYTVGGQILISETTHDACHVKLRIDDQIKVMPKGVSHEMTIFDIGGVSGDQRLLLPEKNSEPLIAISPLPVRVSPLEGKFSRETFDGFILQLNSTAFELQLDQDCSMLSSLKLILPNGEQLYVKVVRNSSVDPIIVHVRLTYMPEEAETYIYNLMTTDSRAVMTC
;
A
#
# COMPACT_ATOMS: atom_id res chain seq x y z
N MET A 1 4.47 11.27 -58.69
CA MET A 1 4.51 11.33 -57.20
C MET A 1 5.38 10.23 -56.59
N GLN A 2 5.18 8.95 -56.95
CA GLN A 2 5.94 7.83 -56.39
C GLN A 2 7.47 7.98 -56.48
N ALA A 3 8.03 8.16 -57.68
CA ALA A 3 9.48 8.28 -57.88
C ALA A 3 10.11 9.45 -57.09
N LEU A 4 9.33 10.50 -56.88
CA LEU A 4 9.72 11.67 -56.08
C LEU A 4 9.83 11.26 -54.59
N LEU A 5 8.81 10.61 -54.03
CA LEU A 5 8.79 10.19 -52.62
C LEU A 5 9.81 9.11 -52.27
N GLN A 6 10.10 8.19 -53.20
CA GLN A 6 11.08 7.10 -53.00
C GLN A 6 12.50 7.62 -52.73
N SER A 7 12.81 8.86 -53.09
CA SER A 7 14.11 9.47 -52.78
C SER A 7 14.31 9.80 -51.29
N ARG A 8 13.23 9.85 -50.49
CA ARG A 8 13.26 10.30 -49.08
C ARG A 8 12.53 9.38 -48.10
N TYR A 9 11.61 8.55 -48.58
CA TYR A 9 10.77 7.69 -47.75
C TYR A 9 10.74 6.26 -48.28
N GLN A 10 10.50 5.31 -47.38
CA GLN A 10 10.07 3.98 -47.80
C GLN A 10 8.61 4.05 -48.24
N VAL A 11 8.35 3.72 -49.50
CA VAL A 11 7.01 3.83 -50.12
C VAL A 11 6.39 2.45 -50.26
N MET A 12 5.20 2.28 -49.71
CA MET A 12 4.34 1.12 -49.94
C MET A 12 3.28 1.54 -50.95
N LEU A 13 3.01 0.68 -51.95
CA LEU A 13 1.96 0.91 -52.93
C LEU A 13 0.76 0.03 -52.61
N ALA A 14 -0.42 0.57 -52.88
CA ALA A 14 -1.69 -0.13 -52.87
C ALA A 14 -2.46 0.28 -54.12
N SER A 15 -3.09 -0.70 -54.78
CA SER A 15 -3.77 -0.51 -56.07
C SER A 15 -5.25 -0.16 -55.90
N ASP A 16 -5.82 -0.48 -54.74
CA ASP A 16 -7.21 -0.25 -54.37
C ASP A 16 -7.36 -0.11 -52.84
N GLY A 17 -8.59 0.12 -52.37
CA GLY A 17 -8.92 0.28 -50.96
C GLY A 17 -8.66 -0.97 -50.10
N GLU A 18 -8.87 -2.17 -50.65
CA GLU A 18 -8.65 -3.43 -49.93
C GLU A 18 -7.15 -3.69 -49.73
N GLU A 19 -6.33 -3.46 -50.75
CA GLU A 19 -4.88 -3.53 -50.62
C GLU A 19 -4.38 -2.46 -49.64
N ALA A 20 -4.92 -1.24 -49.68
CA ALA A 20 -4.54 -0.18 -48.75
C ALA A 20 -4.82 -0.57 -47.28
N MET A 21 -5.99 -1.16 -47.00
CA MET A 21 -6.34 -1.68 -45.68
C MET A 21 -5.41 -2.82 -45.25
N ALA A 22 -5.12 -3.78 -46.15
CA ALA A 22 -4.22 -4.90 -45.86
C ALA A 22 -2.81 -4.42 -45.51
N ARG A 23 -2.29 -3.41 -46.22
CA ARG A 23 -0.98 -2.80 -45.91
C ARG A 23 -1.00 -2.05 -44.59
N ALA A 24 -2.06 -1.28 -44.31
CA ALA A 24 -2.20 -0.52 -43.06
C ALA A 24 -2.23 -1.42 -41.82
N LEU A 25 -2.76 -2.64 -41.95
CA LEU A 25 -2.85 -3.62 -40.87
C LEU A 25 -1.63 -4.55 -40.74
N SER A 26 -0.70 -4.51 -41.69
CA SER A 26 0.47 -5.39 -41.73
C SER A 26 1.45 -5.19 -40.56
N ALA A 27 2.46 -6.04 -40.44
CA ALA A 27 3.51 -5.89 -39.41
C ALA A 27 4.38 -4.64 -39.64
N SER A 28 4.59 -4.25 -40.91
CA SER A 28 5.32 -3.05 -41.31
C SER A 28 4.33 -1.95 -41.69
N ARG A 29 3.63 -1.39 -40.71
CA ARG A 29 2.59 -0.40 -40.96
C ARG A 29 3.15 0.92 -41.48
N PRO A 30 2.41 1.64 -42.34
CA PRO A 30 2.82 2.96 -42.80
C PRO A 30 2.71 4.01 -41.68
N ASP A 31 3.67 4.95 -41.68
CA ASP A 31 3.66 6.11 -40.79
C ASP A 31 2.71 7.23 -41.26
N LEU A 32 2.33 7.21 -42.54
CA LEU A 32 1.38 8.13 -43.18
C LEU A 32 0.81 7.47 -44.44
N ILE A 33 -0.45 7.77 -44.77
CA ILE A 33 -1.11 7.28 -45.98
C ILE A 33 -1.41 8.48 -46.89
N LEU A 34 -0.95 8.40 -48.14
CA LEU A 34 -1.42 9.25 -49.22
C LEU A 34 -2.51 8.48 -49.96
N LEU A 35 -3.74 9.01 -49.97
CA LEU A 35 -4.91 8.30 -50.48
C LEU A 35 -5.51 9.06 -51.66
N ASP A 36 -5.65 8.42 -52.81
CA ASP A 36 -6.39 9.02 -53.90
C ASP A 36 -7.90 9.02 -53.56
N ILE A 37 -8.59 10.11 -53.88
CA ILE A 37 -10.05 10.19 -53.67
C ILE A 37 -10.76 9.30 -54.70
N MET A 38 -10.31 9.35 -55.95
CA MET A 38 -10.94 8.64 -57.07
C MET A 38 -10.14 7.38 -57.37
N MET A 39 -10.62 6.23 -56.88
CA MET A 39 -10.00 4.91 -57.08
C MET A 39 -11.00 3.91 -57.67
N PRO A 40 -10.53 2.86 -58.38
CA PRO A 40 -11.38 1.77 -58.83
C PRO A 40 -12.01 1.03 -57.64
N GLY A 41 -13.31 0.74 -57.72
CA GLY A 41 -14.04 0.02 -56.68
C GLY A 41 -14.56 0.94 -55.58
N GLU A 42 -13.83 1.04 -54.47
CA GLU A 42 -14.21 1.82 -53.29
C GLU A 42 -13.66 3.25 -53.36
N ASN A 43 -14.47 4.24 -52.95
CA ASN A 43 -14.05 5.63 -52.87
C ASN A 43 -13.03 5.83 -51.73
N GLY A 44 -12.00 6.66 -51.93
CA GLY A 44 -11.00 6.97 -50.91
C GLY A 44 -11.59 7.51 -49.60
N TYR A 45 -12.74 8.18 -49.63
CA TYR A 45 -13.43 8.62 -48.40
C TYR A 45 -13.87 7.44 -47.53
N ASP A 46 -14.39 6.36 -48.12
CA ASP A 46 -14.87 5.18 -47.38
C ASP A 46 -13.69 4.39 -46.80
N VAL A 47 -12.61 4.26 -47.56
CA VAL A 47 -11.34 3.69 -47.08
C VAL A 47 -10.82 4.49 -45.88
N CYS A 48 -10.85 5.83 -45.94
CA CYS A 48 -10.43 6.68 -44.83
C CYS A 48 -11.29 6.45 -43.58
N ARG A 49 -12.63 6.41 -43.72
CA ARG A 49 -13.54 6.11 -42.60
C ARG A 49 -13.23 4.75 -41.98
N ARG A 50 -12.97 3.72 -42.79
CA ARG A 50 -12.59 2.37 -42.31
C ARG A 50 -11.26 2.39 -41.55
N LEU A 51 -10.25 3.09 -42.07
CA LEU A 51 -8.96 3.27 -41.39
C LEU A 51 -9.13 3.96 -40.04
N LYS A 52 -10.02 4.96 -39.95
CA LYS A 52 -10.28 5.75 -38.74
C LYS A 52 -11.17 5.04 -37.73
N ALA A 53 -12.09 4.19 -38.17
CA ALA A 53 -12.93 3.37 -37.31
C ALA A 53 -12.15 2.23 -36.63
N ASN A 54 -11.00 1.82 -37.18
CA ASN A 54 -10.20 0.72 -36.63
C ASN A 54 -9.16 1.25 -35.61
N PRO A 55 -9.21 0.82 -34.32
CA PRO A 55 -8.29 1.29 -33.28
C PRO A 55 -6.80 1.09 -33.60
N VAL A 56 -6.48 0.14 -34.47
CA VAL A 56 -5.12 -0.24 -34.85
C VAL A 56 -4.51 0.72 -35.88
N THR A 57 -5.35 1.37 -36.70
CA THR A 57 -4.95 2.24 -37.81
C THR A 57 -5.43 3.68 -37.67
N ALA A 58 -6.29 3.96 -36.69
CA ALA A 58 -6.93 5.27 -36.50
C ALA A 58 -5.90 6.42 -36.34
N ASP A 59 -4.75 6.13 -35.74
CA ASP A 59 -3.66 7.09 -35.51
C ASP A 59 -2.81 7.39 -36.76
N ILE A 60 -2.99 6.65 -37.87
CA ILE A 60 -2.26 6.89 -39.12
C ILE A 60 -2.82 8.15 -39.80
N PRO A 61 -2.04 9.22 -40.01
CA PRO A 61 -2.51 10.39 -40.75
C PRO A 61 -2.78 9.99 -42.19
N VAL A 62 -3.97 10.36 -42.68
CA VAL A 62 -4.38 10.18 -44.07
C VAL A 62 -4.41 11.55 -44.73
N ILE A 63 -3.65 11.72 -45.80
CA ILE A 63 -3.69 12.91 -46.64
C ILE A 63 -4.32 12.50 -47.97
N PHE A 64 -5.38 13.18 -48.37
CA PHE A 64 -5.99 12.92 -49.67
C PHE A 64 -5.20 13.56 -50.81
N VAL A 65 -5.14 12.87 -51.94
CA VAL A 65 -4.48 13.32 -53.15
C VAL A 65 -5.55 13.54 -54.22
N THR A 66 -5.79 14.80 -54.60
CA THR A 66 -6.90 15.20 -55.50
C THR A 66 -6.39 15.83 -56.80
N SER A 67 -7.17 15.69 -57.88
CA SER A 67 -6.97 16.41 -59.15
C SER A 67 -7.84 17.67 -59.30
N LYS A 68 -8.71 17.97 -58.33
CA LYS A 68 -9.77 18.98 -58.46
C LYS A 68 -9.63 20.04 -57.35
N GLU A 69 -9.65 21.32 -57.75
CA GLU A 69 -9.59 22.48 -56.86
C GLU A 69 -11.02 23.01 -56.60
N GLY A 70 -11.79 22.31 -55.76
CA GLY A 70 -13.13 22.74 -55.36
C GLY A 70 -13.38 22.49 -53.87
N ASP A 71 -13.90 23.50 -53.17
CA ASP A 71 -14.04 23.55 -51.70
C ASP A 71 -14.94 22.43 -51.12
N ASP A 72 -15.90 21.92 -51.90
CA ASP A 72 -16.84 20.88 -51.45
C ASP A 72 -16.16 19.52 -51.20
N ASP A 73 -15.10 19.19 -51.95
CA ASP A 73 -14.40 17.90 -51.84
C ASP A 73 -13.48 17.85 -50.59
N GLU A 74 -13.06 19.02 -50.09
CA GLU A 74 -12.21 19.13 -48.89
C GLU A 74 -13.01 18.92 -47.60
N LEU A 75 -14.23 19.45 -47.53
CA LEU A 75 -15.13 19.25 -46.39
C LEU A 75 -15.43 17.77 -46.18
N VAL A 76 -15.79 17.05 -47.24
CA VAL A 76 -16.18 15.63 -47.18
C VAL A 76 -15.07 14.73 -46.63
N GLY A 77 -13.81 14.96 -46.99
CA GLY A 77 -12.73 14.12 -46.49
C GLY A 77 -12.18 14.55 -45.11
N PHE A 78 -12.36 15.81 -44.68
CA PHE A 78 -12.13 16.15 -43.27
C PHE A 78 -13.17 15.43 -42.39
N ASP A 79 -14.43 15.37 -42.82
CA ASP A 79 -15.48 14.58 -42.16
C ASP A 79 -15.18 13.06 -42.19
N ALA A 80 -14.46 12.58 -43.21
CA ALA A 80 -13.98 11.20 -43.27
C ALA A 80 -12.80 10.93 -42.32
N GLY A 81 -12.16 11.97 -41.76
CA GLY A 81 -11.06 11.89 -40.81
C GLY A 81 -9.66 12.07 -41.42
N ALA A 82 -9.55 12.60 -42.64
CA ALA A 82 -8.28 13.01 -43.20
C ALA A 82 -7.70 14.22 -42.47
N VAL A 83 -6.37 14.34 -42.49
CA VAL A 83 -5.66 15.42 -41.78
C VAL A 83 -5.20 16.54 -42.72
N ASP A 84 -5.17 16.31 -44.03
CA ASP A 84 -4.75 17.29 -45.04
C ASP A 84 -5.09 16.84 -46.47
N TYR A 85 -4.87 17.72 -47.45
CA TYR A 85 -5.02 17.48 -48.89
C TYR A 85 -3.79 17.92 -49.68
N ILE A 86 -3.52 17.20 -50.77
CA ILE A 86 -2.45 17.49 -51.72
C ILE A 86 -3.03 17.43 -53.14
N SER A 87 -2.98 18.55 -53.86
CA SER A 87 -3.28 18.56 -55.29
C SER A 87 -2.19 17.83 -56.08
N LYS A 88 -2.58 17.05 -57.09
CA LYS A 88 -1.66 16.35 -58.01
C LYS A 88 -0.79 17.33 -58.83
N SER A 89 -1.23 18.58 -59.00
CA SER A 89 -0.49 19.65 -59.69
C SER A 89 0.43 20.48 -58.78
N VAL A 90 0.54 20.14 -57.48
CA VAL A 90 1.28 20.95 -56.52
C VAL A 90 2.80 20.89 -56.72
N SER A 91 3.48 21.98 -56.34
CA SER A 91 4.95 21.99 -56.23
C SER A 91 5.45 20.84 -55.34
N PRO A 92 6.45 20.05 -55.79
CA PRO A 92 7.13 19.03 -54.99
C PRO A 92 7.50 19.50 -53.58
N ALA A 93 7.92 20.77 -53.44
CA ALA A 93 8.32 21.35 -52.16
C ALA A 93 7.15 21.40 -51.15
N LEU A 94 5.95 21.79 -51.60
CA LEU A 94 4.77 21.91 -50.73
C LEU A 94 4.25 20.53 -50.31
N MET A 95 4.26 19.55 -51.22
CA MET A 95 3.94 18.15 -50.92
C MET A 95 4.86 17.61 -49.82
N TYR A 96 6.17 17.81 -49.94
CA TYR A 96 7.12 17.38 -48.92
C TYR A 96 6.91 18.08 -47.58
N ALA A 97 6.62 19.38 -47.58
CA ALA A 97 6.35 20.12 -46.35
C ALA A 97 5.13 19.55 -45.60
N ARG A 98 4.03 19.27 -46.32
CA ARG A 98 2.82 18.67 -45.74
C ARG A 98 3.06 17.28 -45.16
N ILE A 99 3.70 16.40 -45.95
CA ILE A 99 4.05 15.03 -45.50
C ILE A 99 4.95 15.08 -44.27
N LYS A 100 6.01 15.90 -44.31
CA LYS A 100 6.95 16.05 -43.20
C LYS A 100 6.23 16.52 -41.94
N ASN A 101 5.39 17.54 -42.02
CA ASN A 101 4.66 18.07 -40.86
C ASN A 101 3.77 17.00 -40.19
N GLN A 102 3.06 16.19 -40.99
CA GLN A 102 2.20 15.15 -40.45
C GLN A 102 2.99 13.98 -39.84
N LEU A 103 4.12 13.60 -40.45
CA LEU A 103 5.03 12.60 -39.88
C LEU A 103 5.65 13.10 -38.56
N ASP A 104 6.10 14.35 -38.51
CA ASP A 104 6.68 14.97 -37.31
C ASP A 104 5.63 15.07 -36.18
N LEU A 105 4.38 15.45 -36.51
CA LEU A 105 3.26 15.50 -35.56
C LEU A 105 2.96 14.10 -35.00
N ARG A 106 2.82 13.09 -35.86
CA ARG A 106 2.57 11.71 -35.42
C ARG A 106 3.71 11.20 -34.53
N ARG A 107 4.96 11.45 -34.93
CA ARG A 107 6.14 11.03 -34.15
C ARG A 107 6.15 11.68 -32.76
N THR A 108 5.80 12.96 -32.68
CA THR A 108 5.72 13.70 -31.41
C THR A 108 4.60 13.16 -30.52
N ASN A 109 3.40 12.95 -31.07
CA ASN A 109 2.28 12.37 -30.33
C ASN A 109 2.57 10.95 -29.82
N ARG A 110 3.21 10.09 -30.63
CA ARG A 110 3.63 8.76 -30.18
C ARG A 110 4.67 8.83 -29.07
N LYS A 111 5.66 9.73 -29.17
CA LYS A 111 6.62 9.97 -28.08
C LYS A 111 5.94 10.42 -26.80
N LEU A 112 4.97 11.34 -26.89
CA LEU A 112 4.20 11.81 -25.75
C LEU A 112 3.41 10.66 -25.10
N HIS A 113 2.71 9.84 -25.89
CA HIS A 113 1.98 8.68 -25.39
C HIS A 113 2.89 7.65 -24.71
N LEU A 114 4.05 7.36 -25.31
CA LEU A 114 5.04 6.46 -24.72
C LEU A 114 5.61 7.03 -23.42
N ALA A 115 5.93 8.32 -23.38
CA ALA A 115 6.40 9.00 -22.18
C ALA A 115 5.34 8.98 -21.07
N TYR A 116 4.08 9.28 -21.41
CA TYR A 116 2.94 9.22 -20.50
C TYR A 116 2.78 7.83 -19.89
N HIS A 117 2.76 6.79 -20.73
CA HIS A 117 2.64 5.41 -20.26
C HIS A 117 3.86 4.97 -19.42
N PHE A 118 5.07 5.37 -19.81
CA PHE A 118 6.29 5.09 -19.07
C PHE A 118 6.28 5.74 -17.68
N ILE A 119 5.90 7.02 -17.59
CA ILE A 119 5.75 7.76 -16.33
C ILE A 119 4.71 7.06 -15.46
N ARG A 120 3.50 6.84 -15.98
CA ARG A 120 2.41 6.18 -15.23
C ARG A 120 2.83 4.81 -14.69
N LYS A 121 3.48 3.98 -15.51
CA LYS A 121 3.97 2.66 -15.11
C LYS A 121 5.11 2.72 -14.09
N THR A 122 6.00 3.71 -14.20
CA THR A 122 7.13 3.87 -13.29
C THR A 122 6.66 4.36 -11.93
N PHE A 123 5.83 5.40 -11.88
CA PHE A 123 5.29 5.96 -10.65
C PHE A 123 4.24 5.05 -9.99
N GLY A 124 3.47 4.27 -10.74
CA GLY A 124 2.52 3.29 -10.20
C GLY A 124 3.15 2.17 -9.37
N ARG A 125 4.48 1.98 -9.44
CA ARG A 125 5.23 1.09 -8.52
C ARG A 125 5.44 1.69 -7.13
N TYR A 126 5.32 3.01 -7.01
CA TYR A 126 5.68 3.78 -5.82
C TYR A 126 4.49 4.53 -5.22
N LEU A 127 3.41 4.71 -5.98
CA LEU A 127 2.23 5.50 -5.62
C LEU A 127 0.95 4.76 -6.05
N SER A 128 -0.17 4.99 -5.36
CA SER A 128 -1.47 4.47 -5.79
C SER A 128 -1.92 5.11 -7.12
N GLU A 129 -2.77 4.41 -7.88
CA GLU A 129 -3.32 4.94 -9.14
C GLU A 129 -3.99 6.30 -8.93
N GLU A 130 -4.76 6.46 -7.84
CA GLU A 130 -5.41 7.74 -7.51
C GLU A 130 -4.40 8.88 -7.27
N VAL A 131 -3.22 8.59 -6.70
CA VAL A 131 -2.17 9.62 -6.51
C VAL A 131 -1.50 9.95 -7.83
N VAL A 132 -1.25 8.94 -8.69
CA VAL A 132 -0.67 9.15 -10.02
C VAL A 132 -1.60 9.98 -10.89
N ASP A 133 -2.90 9.67 -10.90
CA ASP A 133 -3.91 10.40 -11.68
C ASP A 133 -4.02 11.86 -11.20
N ASN A 134 -4.07 12.09 -9.88
CA ASN A 134 -4.03 13.46 -9.36
C ASN A 134 -2.72 14.20 -9.71
N LEU A 135 -1.56 13.54 -9.69
CA LEU A 135 -0.29 14.19 -10.04
C LEU A 135 -0.19 14.56 -11.52
N ILE A 136 -0.78 13.76 -12.41
CA ILE A 136 -0.70 13.93 -13.86
C ILE A 136 -1.76 14.91 -14.37
N ASP A 137 -2.98 14.84 -13.83
CA ASP A 137 -4.14 15.59 -14.36
C ASP A 137 -4.26 16.99 -13.76
N THR A 138 -3.54 17.29 -12.67
CA THR A 138 -3.56 18.61 -12.03
C THR A 138 -2.25 19.38 -12.27
N PRO A 139 -2.27 20.58 -12.89
CA PRO A 139 -1.06 21.39 -13.13
C PRO A 139 -0.27 21.73 -11.86
N ASP A 140 -0.96 21.76 -10.72
CA ASP A 140 -0.42 22.09 -9.40
C ASP A 140 -0.14 20.85 -8.53
N GLY A 141 -0.33 19.64 -9.06
CA GLY A 141 -0.24 18.39 -8.30
C GLY A 141 1.10 18.16 -7.60
N LEU A 142 2.18 18.79 -8.07
CA LEU A 142 3.53 18.74 -7.49
C LEU A 142 3.90 19.95 -6.60
N LYS A 143 3.02 20.96 -6.47
CA LYS A 143 3.31 22.12 -5.61
C LYS A 143 3.46 21.66 -4.17
N LEU A 144 4.49 22.20 -3.51
CA LEU A 144 4.68 22.04 -2.07
C LEU A 144 3.54 22.73 -1.34
N GLY A 145 3.13 22.10 -0.24
CA GLY A 145 2.01 22.54 0.56
C GLY A 145 1.09 21.38 0.85
N GLY A 146 0.14 21.62 1.73
CA GLY A 146 -0.88 20.66 2.07
C GLY A 146 -2.12 21.38 2.54
N GLU A 147 -3.24 20.70 2.41
CA GLU A 147 -4.50 21.16 2.94
C GLU A 147 -4.80 20.45 4.26
N LYS A 148 -5.47 21.15 5.17
CA LYS A 148 -5.99 20.52 6.37
C LYS A 148 -7.20 19.68 5.96
N ARG A 149 -7.07 18.36 6.06
CA ARG A 149 -8.12 17.40 5.70
C ARG A 149 -8.32 16.39 6.83
N GLU A 150 -9.55 15.95 7.00
CA GLU A 150 -9.87 14.82 7.86
C GLU A 150 -9.49 13.51 7.16
N VAL A 151 -8.68 12.69 7.82
CA VAL A 151 -8.22 11.41 7.29
C VAL A 151 -8.22 10.36 8.40
N THR A 152 -8.28 9.10 8.01
CA THR A 152 -8.05 7.98 8.92
C THR A 152 -6.67 7.41 8.67
N VAL A 153 -5.82 7.42 9.68
CA VAL A 153 -4.43 6.93 9.61
C VAL A 153 -4.36 5.54 10.24
N LEU A 154 -3.67 4.63 9.57
CA LEU A 154 -3.37 3.27 10.01
C LEU A 154 -1.85 3.12 10.15
N MET A 155 -1.41 2.63 11.29
CA MET A 155 -0.03 2.21 11.51
C MET A 155 -0.01 0.72 11.85
N ALA A 156 0.85 -0.05 11.20
CA ALA A 156 1.07 -1.47 11.50
C ALA A 156 2.56 -1.76 11.69
N ASP A 157 2.91 -2.68 12.58
CA ASP A 157 4.31 -3.01 12.93
C ASP A 157 4.43 -4.51 13.32
N LEU A 158 5.57 -5.14 13.01
CA LEU A 158 5.81 -6.54 13.33
C LEU A 158 6.42 -6.71 14.73
N ARG A 159 5.72 -7.48 15.57
CA ARG A 159 6.16 -7.78 16.94
C ARG A 159 7.41 -8.64 16.97
N GLY A 160 8.43 -8.13 17.65
CA GLY A 160 9.72 -8.82 17.82
C GLY A 160 10.67 -8.71 16.62
N PHE A 161 10.30 -7.95 15.59
CA PHE A 161 11.08 -7.89 14.35
C PHE A 161 12.49 -7.31 14.54
N THR A 162 12.63 -6.28 15.38
CA THR A 162 13.95 -5.73 15.73
C THR A 162 14.87 -6.80 16.31
N SER A 163 14.39 -7.62 17.24
CA SER A 163 15.17 -8.73 17.84
C SER A 163 15.48 -9.87 16.86
N LEU A 164 14.69 -10.02 15.80
CA LEU A 164 15.00 -10.93 14.69
C LEU A 164 16.12 -10.34 13.81
N SER A 165 16.06 -9.04 13.54
CA SER A 165 17.05 -8.35 12.69
C SER A 165 18.47 -8.36 13.24
N GLU A 166 18.64 -8.52 14.55
CA GLU A 166 19.96 -8.65 15.19
C GLU A 166 20.55 -10.08 15.10
N ARG A 167 19.72 -11.09 14.89
CA ARG A 167 20.13 -12.51 14.91
C ARG A 167 20.19 -13.16 13.55
N LEU A 168 19.36 -12.72 12.60
CA LEU A 168 19.28 -13.31 11.27
C LEU A 168 20.17 -12.57 10.26
N PRO A 169 20.63 -13.26 9.19
CA PRO A 169 21.34 -12.62 8.09
C PRO A 169 20.50 -11.53 7.40
N ALA A 170 21.16 -10.47 6.92
CA ALA A 170 20.51 -9.32 6.31
C ALA A 170 19.65 -9.72 5.10
N GLU A 171 20.10 -10.67 4.29
CA GLU A 171 19.35 -11.17 3.13
C GLU A 171 18.03 -11.83 3.54
N THR A 172 18.03 -12.56 4.66
CA THR A 172 16.83 -13.19 5.22
C THR A 172 15.85 -12.13 5.71
N ILE A 173 16.35 -11.10 6.40
CA ILE A 173 15.53 -9.98 6.89
C ILE A 173 14.87 -9.23 5.74
N VAL A 174 15.62 -8.94 4.67
CA VAL A 174 15.08 -8.26 3.49
C VAL A 174 14.02 -9.10 2.80
N ASP A 175 14.22 -10.42 2.65
CA ASP A 175 13.21 -11.29 2.04
C ASP A 175 11.93 -11.37 2.88
N MET A 176 12.07 -11.50 4.20
CA MET A 176 10.95 -11.44 5.14
C MET A 176 10.16 -10.12 4.96
N ILE A 177 10.83 -8.97 5.00
CA ILE A 177 10.19 -7.66 4.81
C ILE A 177 9.44 -7.62 3.47
N ASN A 178 10.07 -8.03 2.37
CA ASN A 178 9.45 -7.98 1.05
C ASN A 178 8.21 -8.88 0.94
N ILE A 179 8.23 -10.07 1.52
CA ILE A 179 7.07 -10.97 1.57
C ILE A 179 5.93 -10.33 2.35
N TYR A 180 6.22 -9.81 3.55
CA TYR A 180 5.23 -9.15 4.40
C TYR A 180 4.64 -7.91 3.75
N LEU A 181 5.48 -6.96 3.33
CA LEU A 181 5.07 -5.70 2.70
C LEU A 181 4.28 -5.95 1.41
N GLY A 182 4.66 -6.95 0.61
CA GLY A 182 3.94 -7.33 -0.60
C GLY A 182 2.50 -7.76 -0.30
N VAL A 183 2.31 -8.67 0.67
CA VAL A 183 0.96 -9.14 1.05
C VAL A 183 0.13 -8.00 1.65
N MET A 184 0.70 -7.17 2.52
CA MET A 184 -0.02 -6.06 3.14
C MET A 184 -0.39 -4.98 2.13
N THR A 185 0.49 -4.69 1.16
CA THR A 185 0.22 -3.73 0.09
C THR A 185 -0.98 -4.15 -0.76
N GLU A 186 -1.08 -5.43 -1.13
CA GLU A 186 -2.24 -5.97 -1.85
C GLU A 186 -3.55 -5.71 -1.08
N VAL A 187 -3.55 -5.94 0.25
CA VAL A 187 -4.73 -5.72 1.10
C VAL A 187 -5.08 -4.23 1.16
N ILE A 188 -4.12 -3.36 1.47
CA ILE A 188 -4.33 -1.91 1.61
C ILE A 188 -4.90 -1.32 0.31
N GLN A 189 -4.38 -1.74 -0.85
CA GLN A 189 -4.86 -1.30 -2.15
C GLN A 189 -6.31 -1.74 -2.43
N ARG A 190 -6.71 -2.96 -2.04
CA ARG A 190 -8.10 -3.42 -2.20
C ARG A 190 -9.11 -2.53 -1.46
N TYR A 191 -8.70 -1.97 -0.33
CA TYR A 191 -9.52 -1.03 0.45
C TYR A 191 -9.29 0.44 0.08
N MET A 192 -8.58 0.70 -1.02
CA MET A 192 -8.28 2.05 -1.52
C MET A 192 -7.60 2.91 -0.44
N GLY A 193 -6.69 2.31 0.33
CA GLY A 193 -5.80 3.02 1.23
C GLY A 193 -4.57 3.51 0.47
N THR A 194 -4.04 4.67 0.87
CA THR A 194 -2.80 5.20 0.34
C THR A 194 -1.67 4.90 1.31
N ILE A 195 -0.68 4.13 0.86
CA ILE A 195 0.54 3.89 1.63
C ILE A 195 1.37 5.17 1.59
N ASN A 196 1.61 5.74 2.77
CA ASN A 196 2.51 6.87 2.91
C ASN A 196 3.95 6.38 2.81
N GLU A 197 4.40 5.49 3.71
CA GLU A 197 5.74 4.91 3.68
C GLU A 197 5.84 3.62 4.46
N PHE A 198 6.94 2.92 4.20
CA PHE A 198 7.46 1.85 5.03
C PHE A 198 8.59 2.40 5.92
N ILE A 199 8.53 2.12 7.22
CA ILE A 199 9.52 2.55 8.23
C ILE A 199 10.13 1.28 8.83
N GLY A 200 11.14 0.72 8.17
CA GLY A 200 11.61 -0.63 8.51
C GLY A 200 10.53 -1.66 8.18
N ASP A 201 10.03 -2.36 9.20
CA ASP A 201 8.91 -3.30 9.13
C ASP A 201 7.54 -2.64 9.39
N ALA A 202 7.51 -1.37 9.78
CA ALA A 202 6.26 -0.66 10.00
C ALA A 202 5.65 -0.13 8.69
N ILE A 203 4.32 -0.14 8.60
CA ILE A 203 3.53 0.39 7.49
C ILE A 203 2.71 1.57 8.00
N LEU A 204 2.91 2.73 7.38
CA LEU A 204 2.06 3.90 7.56
C LEU A 204 1.18 4.08 6.33
N ALA A 205 -0.13 3.98 6.51
CA ALA A 205 -1.13 4.20 5.48
C ALA A 205 -2.21 5.17 5.96
N PHE A 206 -2.94 5.78 5.02
CA PHE A 206 -4.08 6.62 5.34
C PHE A 206 -5.21 6.45 4.33
N PHE A 207 -6.41 6.81 4.78
CA PHE A 207 -7.67 6.79 4.05
C PHE A 207 -8.26 8.19 4.10
N GLY A 208 -8.81 8.64 2.98
CA GLY A 208 -9.41 9.97 2.83
C GLY A 208 -8.59 10.97 2.06
N ALA A 209 -7.43 10.55 1.54
CA ALA A 209 -6.68 11.33 0.58
C ALA A 209 -5.94 10.39 -0.39
N PRO A 210 -5.71 10.79 -1.66
CA PRO A 210 -6.07 12.09 -2.24
C PRO A 210 -7.58 12.29 -2.43
N VAL A 211 -8.35 11.19 -2.53
CA VAL A 211 -9.81 11.20 -2.61
C VAL A 211 -10.41 10.89 -1.24
N GLN A 212 -11.31 11.77 -0.77
CA GLN A 212 -12.06 11.58 0.47
C GLN A 212 -13.37 10.84 0.21
N ARG A 213 -13.76 9.94 1.11
CA ARG A 213 -15.04 9.22 1.04
C ARG A 213 -15.67 9.10 2.43
N ASP A 214 -16.99 9.07 2.50
CA ASP A 214 -17.71 8.98 3.78
C ASP A 214 -17.36 7.70 4.58
N ASP A 215 -16.91 6.64 3.91
CA ASP A 215 -16.59 5.35 4.52
C ASP A 215 -15.10 5.16 4.86
N ASP A 216 -14.28 6.23 4.86
CA ASP A 216 -12.83 6.16 5.09
C ASP A 216 -12.45 5.38 6.35
N ALA A 217 -13.06 5.70 7.49
CA ALA A 217 -12.81 5.00 8.76
C ALA A 217 -13.25 3.53 8.70
N THR A 218 -14.39 3.26 8.08
CA THR A 218 -14.92 1.90 7.90
C THR A 218 -13.98 1.06 7.04
N ARG A 219 -13.46 1.61 5.93
CA ARG A 219 -12.48 0.92 5.08
C ARG A 219 -11.17 0.68 5.80
N ALA A 220 -10.68 1.64 6.59
CA ALA A 220 -9.47 1.46 7.39
C ALA A 220 -9.59 0.29 8.37
N VAL A 221 -10.72 0.19 9.09
CA VAL A 221 -10.96 -0.91 10.05
C VAL A 221 -11.09 -2.25 9.34
N ARG A 222 -11.86 -2.32 8.24
CA ARG A 222 -11.97 -3.56 7.44
C ARG A 222 -10.63 -4.01 6.87
N CYS A 223 -9.84 -3.05 6.37
CA CYS A 223 -8.48 -3.27 5.90
C CYS A 223 -7.61 -3.87 7.01
N ALA A 224 -7.63 -3.30 8.21
CA ALA A 224 -6.84 -3.79 9.34
C ALA A 224 -7.22 -5.24 9.74
N ILE A 225 -8.51 -5.57 9.75
CA ILE A 225 -8.98 -6.93 10.02
C ILE A 225 -8.44 -7.91 8.97
N GLU A 226 -8.55 -7.55 7.69
CA GLU A 226 -8.06 -8.39 6.60
C GLU A 226 -6.53 -8.51 6.58
N MET A 227 -5.81 -7.44 6.95
CA MET A 227 -4.35 -7.47 7.14
C MET A 227 -3.96 -8.46 8.24
N GLN A 228 -4.66 -8.46 9.38
CA GLN A 228 -4.43 -9.43 10.45
C GLN A 228 -4.71 -10.87 9.97
N GLN A 229 -5.78 -11.10 9.22
CA GLN A 229 -6.05 -12.42 8.63
C GLN A 229 -4.99 -12.83 7.59
N ALA A 230 -4.50 -11.88 6.80
CA ALA A 230 -3.48 -12.10 5.78
C ALA A 230 -2.11 -12.48 6.36
N MET A 231 -1.87 -12.23 7.66
CA MET A 231 -0.68 -12.74 8.35
C MET A 231 -0.57 -14.26 8.31
N HIS A 232 -1.69 -14.99 8.18
CA HIS A 232 -1.63 -16.44 7.98
C HIS A 232 -0.89 -16.80 6.68
N LYS A 233 -1.18 -16.09 5.57
CA LYS A 233 -0.50 -16.28 4.28
C LYS A 233 1.00 -15.93 4.38
N VAL A 234 1.35 -14.87 5.12
CA VAL A 234 2.75 -14.48 5.36
C VAL A 234 3.49 -15.58 6.14
N ASN A 235 2.94 -16.01 7.28
CA ASN A 235 3.57 -17.01 8.13
C ASN A 235 3.62 -18.41 7.48
N LEU A 236 2.69 -18.76 6.60
CA LEU A 236 2.77 -19.97 5.78
C LEU A 236 4.00 -19.93 4.84
N ARG A 237 4.26 -18.79 4.20
CA ARG A 237 5.45 -18.61 3.35
C ARG A 237 6.73 -18.63 4.16
N TYR A 238 6.74 -17.96 5.31
CA TYR A 238 7.89 -18.01 6.23
C TYR A 238 8.21 -19.43 6.64
N ARG A 239 7.20 -20.21 7.05
CA ARG A 239 7.39 -21.62 7.41
C ARG A 239 7.97 -22.45 6.26
N ALA A 240 7.50 -22.24 5.03
CA ALA A 240 8.01 -22.95 3.86
C ALA A 240 9.49 -22.63 3.57
N LEU A 241 9.96 -21.46 3.98
CA LEU A 241 11.35 -21.00 3.83
C LEU A 241 12.20 -21.22 5.09
N GLY A 242 11.62 -21.77 6.17
CA GLY A 242 12.31 -21.97 7.45
C GLY A 242 12.50 -20.70 8.28
N TYR A 243 11.75 -19.63 8.00
CA TYR A 243 11.81 -18.37 8.74
C TYR A 243 10.91 -18.40 9.98
N PRO A 244 11.28 -17.66 11.04
CA PRO A 244 10.47 -17.56 12.25
C PRO A 244 9.14 -16.87 11.96
N GLN A 245 8.09 -17.30 12.64
CA GLN A 245 6.78 -16.68 12.53
C GLN A 245 6.75 -15.36 13.29
N VAL A 246 5.97 -14.41 12.76
CA VAL A 246 5.82 -13.08 13.35
C VAL A 246 4.35 -12.76 13.58
N LYS A 247 4.09 -11.85 14.50
CA LYS A 247 2.75 -11.28 14.75
C LYS A 247 2.77 -9.79 14.40
N MET A 248 1.62 -9.22 14.13
CA MET A 248 1.48 -7.81 13.76
C MET A 248 0.57 -7.09 14.76
N GLY A 249 0.92 -5.86 15.12
CA GLY A 249 0.06 -4.93 15.82
C GLY A 249 -0.47 -3.85 14.86
N ILE A 250 -1.71 -3.40 15.03
CA ILE A 250 -2.28 -2.31 14.21
C ILE A 250 -2.94 -1.26 15.09
N GLY A 251 -2.59 0.02 14.89
CA GLY A 251 -3.26 1.16 15.47
C GLY A 251 -3.96 2.02 14.42
N ILE A 252 -5.16 2.50 14.70
CA ILE A 252 -5.94 3.37 13.78
C ILE A 252 -6.44 4.62 14.52
N ASN A 253 -6.35 5.77 13.86
CA ASN A 253 -6.88 7.03 14.38
C ASN A 253 -7.49 7.89 13.26
N THR A 254 -8.62 8.52 13.53
CA THR A 254 -9.30 9.45 12.61
C THR A 254 -9.23 10.87 13.16
N GLY A 255 -8.96 11.83 12.27
CA GLY A 255 -9.02 13.25 12.59
C GLY A 255 -8.37 14.14 11.54
N TYR A 256 -8.18 15.41 11.87
CA TYR A 256 -7.57 16.37 10.95
C TYR A 256 -6.04 16.28 10.94
N ALA A 257 -5.48 16.23 9.74
CA ALA A 257 -4.04 16.31 9.48
C ALA A 257 -3.76 17.22 8.28
N ILE A 258 -2.49 17.56 8.07
CA ILE A 258 -2.06 18.24 6.85
C ILE A 258 -1.70 17.16 5.84
N VAL A 259 -2.36 17.18 4.68
CA VAL A 259 -2.10 16.23 3.59
C VAL A 259 -1.65 16.99 2.35
N GLY A 260 -0.57 16.54 1.72
CA GLY A 260 -0.06 17.13 0.49
C GLY A 260 1.40 16.78 0.25
N ASN A 261 2.04 17.54 -0.65
CA ASN A 261 3.47 17.37 -0.93
C ASN A 261 4.30 18.06 0.15
N ILE A 262 4.96 17.23 0.96
CA ILE A 262 5.75 17.66 2.10
C ILE A 262 7.21 17.32 1.82
N GLY A 263 8.11 18.26 2.11
CA GLY A 263 9.54 18.11 1.86
C GLY A 263 10.16 19.38 1.27
N SER A 264 11.20 19.21 0.46
CA SER A 264 11.88 20.29 -0.24
C SER A 264 11.52 20.30 -1.73
N SER A 265 11.98 21.33 -2.45
CA SER A 265 11.83 21.43 -3.91
C SER A 265 12.53 20.32 -4.68
N ILE A 266 13.52 19.66 -4.07
CA ILE A 266 14.31 18.57 -4.68
C ILE A 266 13.76 17.19 -4.27
N ARG A 267 13.20 17.09 -3.06
CA ARG A 267 12.65 15.85 -2.52
C ARG A 267 11.38 16.16 -1.76
N SER A 268 10.26 16.06 -2.47
CA SER A 268 8.91 16.10 -1.91
C SER A 268 8.30 14.71 -1.93
N LYS A 269 7.34 14.49 -1.04
CA LYS A 269 6.54 13.28 -0.98
C LYS A 269 5.12 13.67 -0.66
N TYR A 270 4.16 13.10 -1.40
CA TYR A 270 2.76 13.20 -1.04
C TYR A 270 2.51 12.37 0.21
N GLY A 271 2.01 12.98 1.28
CA GLY A 271 1.84 12.29 2.54
C GLY A 271 1.01 13.06 3.56
N VAL A 272 0.89 12.44 4.73
CA VAL A 272 0.16 12.98 5.88
C VAL A 272 1.14 13.38 6.99
N VAL A 273 0.97 14.57 7.56
CA VAL A 273 1.73 15.03 8.73
C VAL A 273 0.84 15.69 9.77
N GLY A 274 1.28 15.60 11.02
CA GLY A 274 0.66 16.26 12.15
C GLY A 274 0.54 15.35 13.37
N MET A 275 -0.08 15.89 14.41
CA MET A 275 -0.30 15.18 15.67
C MET A 275 -1.05 13.85 15.48
N LEU A 276 -1.94 13.77 14.49
CA LEU A 276 -2.71 12.56 14.18
C LEU A 276 -1.81 11.34 13.94
N VAL A 277 -0.74 11.48 13.15
CA VAL A 277 0.21 10.40 12.86
C VAL A 277 0.94 9.97 14.14
N ASN A 278 1.36 10.93 14.97
CA ASN A 278 2.04 10.66 16.22
C ASN A 278 1.14 9.89 17.21
N ILE A 279 -0.13 10.30 17.35
CA ILE A 279 -1.09 9.59 18.21
C ILE A 279 -1.36 8.18 17.66
N THR A 280 -1.50 8.03 16.34
CA THR A 280 -1.70 6.71 15.71
C THR A 280 -0.56 5.75 16.02
N SER A 281 0.69 6.21 15.89
CA SER A 281 1.87 5.41 16.27
C SER A 281 1.85 5.02 17.76
N ARG A 282 1.34 5.88 18.65
CA ARG A 282 1.20 5.54 20.07
C ARG A 282 0.11 4.50 20.31
N ILE A 283 -1.03 4.62 19.64
CA ILE A 283 -2.11 3.63 19.72
C ILE A 283 -1.59 2.26 19.25
N GLU A 284 -0.90 2.23 18.11
CA GLU A 284 -0.26 1.02 17.59
C GLU A 284 0.70 0.43 18.63
N SER A 285 1.53 1.26 19.28
CA SER A 285 2.52 0.80 20.27
C SER A 285 1.90 0.14 21.52
N TYR A 286 0.60 0.35 21.78
CA TYR A 286 -0.13 -0.31 22.86
C TYR A 286 -0.62 -1.70 22.49
N THR A 287 -0.67 -2.04 21.20
CA THR A 287 -1.19 -3.33 20.73
C THR A 287 -0.23 -4.48 21.04
N VAL A 288 -0.76 -5.67 21.27
CA VAL A 288 0.01 -6.93 21.21
C VAL A 288 -0.18 -7.63 19.86
N GLY A 289 0.54 -8.72 19.63
CA GLY A 289 0.45 -9.45 18.36
C GLY A 289 -0.98 -9.95 18.08
N GLY A 290 -1.51 -9.63 16.89
CA GLY A 290 -2.87 -9.97 16.46
C GLY A 290 -3.94 -8.97 16.90
N GLN A 291 -3.57 -7.88 17.57
CA GLN A 291 -4.51 -6.88 18.07
C GLN A 291 -4.66 -5.69 17.12
N ILE A 292 -5.87 -5.13 17.08
CA ILE A 292 -6.19 -3.89 16.37
C ILE A 292 -6.76 -2.93 17.41
N LEU A 293 -6.07 -1.83 17.67
CA LEU A 293 -6.57 -0.78 18.55
C LEU A 293 -6.98 0.43 17.72
N ILE A 294 -8.19 0.95 17.96
CA ILE A 294 -8.69 2.14 17.28
C ILE A 294 -9.02 3.23 18.29
N SER A 295 -8.87 4.49 17.90
CA SER A 295 -9.34 5.63 18.70
C SER A 295 -10.87 5.69 18.77
N GLU A 296 -11.38 6.41 19.78
CA GLU A 296 -12.79 6.81 19.86
C GLU A 296 -13.29 7.54 18.61
N THR A 297 -12.49 8.46 18.06
CA THR A 297 -12.86 9.16 16.82
C THR A 297 -12.99 8.22 15.61
N THR A 298 -12.17 7.16 15.54
CA THR A 298 -12.28 6.14 14.48
C THR A 298 -13.54 5.29 14.68
N HIS A 299 -13.81 4.91 15.93
CA HIS A 299 -15.01 4.15 16.29
C HIS A 299 -16.28 4.91 15.90
N ASP A 300 -16.35 6.19 16.24
CA ASP A 300 -17.53 7.03 15.98
C ASP A 300 -17.72 7.34 14.49
N ALA A 301 -16.63 7.42 13.74
CA ALA A 301 -16.65 7.58 12.28
C ALA A 301 -16.99 6.27 11.53
N CYS A 302 -17.03 5.12 12.20
CA CYS A 302 -17.42 3.87 11.58
C CYS A 302 -18.95 3.76 11.46
N HIS A 303 -19.46 3.72 10.23
CA HIS A 303 -20.89 3.55 9.95
C HIS A 303 -21.37 2.09 10.01
N VAL A 304 -20.59 1.22 10.64
CA VAL A 304 -20.87 -0.21 10.80
C VAL A 304 -20.72 -0.60 12.26
N LYS A 305 -21.52 -1.59 12.69
CA LYS A 305 -21.42 -2.11 14.05
C LYS A 305 -20.13 -2.94 14.19
N LEU A 306 -19.20 -2.49 15.02
CA LEU A 306 -17.96 -3.21 15.30
C LEU A 306 -18.14 -4.22 16.43
N ARG A 307 -17.39 -5.32 16.41
CA ARG A 307 -17.20 -6.20 17.57
C ARG A 307 -16.03 -5.64 18.38
N ILE A 308 -16.33 -5.12 19.56
CA ILE A 308 -15.36 -4.59 20.51
C ILE A 308 -15.07 -5.70 21.52
N ASP A 309 -13.84 -6.19 21.54
CA ASP A 309 -13.39 -7.24 22.44
C ASP A 309 -12.98 -6.66 23.81
N ASP A 310 -12.47 -5.42 23.83
CA ASP A 310 -12.05 -4.71 25.04
C ASP A 310 -12.01 -3.17 24.80
N GLN A 311 -11.94 -2.39 25.87
CA GLN A 311 -11.73 -0.95 25.82
C GLN A 311 -10.78 -0.48 26.92
N ILE A 312 -9.87 0.43 26.58
CA ILE A 312 -8.82 0.88 27.48
C ILE A 312 -8.75 2.40 27.46
N LYS A 313 -8.59 3.00 28.64
CA LYS A 313 -8.33 4.42 28.80
C LYS A 313 -6.83 4.66 28.87
N VAL A 314 -6.34 5.57 28.04
CA VAL A 314 -4.91 5.87 27.91
C VAL A 314 -4.66 7.38 27.90
N MET A 315 -3.46 7.78 28.33
CA MET A 315 -2.98 9.16 28.28
C MET A 315 -1.68 9.22 27.48
N PRO A 316 -1.75 9.22 26.14
CA PRO A 316 -0.54 9.22 25.32
C PRO A 316 0.20 10.55 25.45
N LYS A 317 1.54 10.51 25.48
CA LYS A 317 2.36 11.72 25.57
C LYS A 317 2.02 12.71 24.45
N GLY A 318 1.72 13.95 24.81
CA GLY A 318 1.33 15.01 23.87
C GLY A 318 -0.18 15.20 23.71
N VAL A 319 -0.99 14.38 24.38
CA VAL A 319 -2.44 14.60 24.53
C VAL A 319 -2.70 15.18 25.92
N SER A 320 -3.60 16.17 26.01
CA SER A 320 -3.94 16.88 27.25
C SER A 320 -5.08 16.25 28.06
N HIS A 321 -5.74 15.24 27.50
CA HIS A 321 -6.88 14.56 28.08
C HIS A 321 -6.77 13.06 27.84
N GLU A 322 -7.43 12.31 28.72
CA GLU A 322 -7.54 10.86 28.59
C GLU A 322 -8.33 10.53 27.33
N MET A 323 -7.88 9.52 26.59
CA MET A 323 -8.59 9.01 25.42
C MET A 323 -8.92 7.54 25.59
N THR A 324 -10.09 7.14 25.07
CA THR A 324 -10.49 5.74 25.01
C THR A 324 -10.00 5.13 23.70
N ILE A 325 -9.42 3.94 23.78
CA ILE A 325 -9.08 3.10 22.64
C ILE A 325 -9.84 1.78 22.72
N PHE A 326 -10.29 1.29 21.58
CA PHE A 326 -11.11 0.10 21.47
C PHE A 326 -10.33 -1.03 20.80
N ASP A 327 -10.41 -2.22 21.36
CA ASP A 327 -9.87 -3.43 20.77
C ASP A 327 -10.89 -4.06 19.83
N ILE A 328 -10.55 -4.11 18.54
CA ILE A 328 -11.46 -4.57 17.50
C ILE A 328 -11.24 -6.04 17.21
N GLY A 329 -12.29 -6.82 17.44
CA GLY A 329 -12.36 -8.22 17.08
C GLY A 329 -13.01 -8.48 15.73
N GLY A 330 -13.65 -7.50 15.10
CA GLY A 330 -14.24 -7.67 13.77
C GLY A 330 -15.39 -6.72 13.44
N VAL A 331 -16.09 -6.98 12.34
CA VAL A 331 -17.33 -6.30 11.96
C VAL A 331 -18.53 -7.19 12.29
N SER A 332 -19.45 -6.69 13.11
CA SER A 332 -20.64 -7.44 13.50
C SER A 332 -21.50 -7.75 12.27
N GLY A 333 -21.83 -9.03 12.09
CA GLY A 333 -22.68 -9.50 10.99
C GLY A 333 -21.95 -9.82 9.68
N ASP A 334 -20.63 -9.58 9.57
CA ASP A 334 -19.82 -10.08 8.45
C ASP A 334 -18.85 -11.16 8.93
N GLN A 335 -19.22 -12.43 8.73
CA GLN A 335 -18.40 -13.58 9.15
C GLN A 335 -17.01 -13.61 8.49
N ARG A 336 -16.82 -12.95 7.35
CA ARG A 336 -15.52 -12.89 6.67
C ARG A 336 -14.56 -11.93 7.38
N LEU A 337 -15.09 -10.97 8.15
CA LEU A 337 -14.33 -9.94 8.84
C LEU A 337 -14.42 -10.11 10.36
N LEU A 338 -14.27 -11.34 10.82
CA LEU A 338 -14.11 -11.67 12.24
C LEU A 338 -12.68 -12.18 12.46
N LEU A 339 -12.05 -11.65 13.51
CA LEU A 339 -10.84 -12.23 14.07
C LEU A 339 -11.23 -13.35 15.04
N PRO A 340 -10.35 -14.35 15.23
CA PRO A 340 -10.54 -15.34 16.28
C PRO A 340 -10.78 -14.65 17.62
N GLU A 341 -11.67 -15.20 18.46
CA GLU A 341 -11.76 -14.75 19.83
C GLU A 341 -10.40 -14.91 20.50
N LYS A 342 -10.00 -13.87 21.23
CA LYS A 342 -8.76 -13.87 22.01
C LYS A 342 -9.01 -14.66 23.29
N ASN A 343 -9.31 -15.95 23.14
CA ASN A 343 -9.49 -16.86 24.25
C ASN A 343 -8.19 -16.93 25.02
N SER A 344 -8.16 -16.28 26.19
CA SER A 344 -7.10 -16.47 27.17
C SER A 344 -7.32 -17.86 27.77
N GLU A 345 -6.49 -18.81 27.34
CA GLU A 345 -6.27 -20.03 28.12
C GLU A 345 -6.11 -19.61 29.60
N PRO A 346 -6.68 -20.34 30.56
CA PRO A 346 -6.47 -20.01 31.96
C PRO A 346 -4.97 -20.01 32.25
N LEU A 347 -4.51 -19.05 33.04
CA LEU A 347 -3.13 -19.06 33.52
C LEU A 347 -2.93 -20.28 34.40
N ILE A 348 -1.81 -20.97 34.21
CA ILE A 348 -1.44 -22.14 34.99
C ILE A 348 -0.44 -21.68 36.05
N ALA A 349 -0.74 -21.97 37.31
CA ALA A 349 0.18 -21.71 38.42
C ALA A 349 1.42 -22.60 38.31
N ILE A 350 2.58 -22.01 38.55
CA ILE A 350 3.86 -22.70 38.56
C ILE A 350 4.60 -22.43 39.88
N SER A 351 5.66 -23.20 40.14
CA SER A 351 6.62 -22.80 41.16
C SER A 351 7.19 -21.41 40.82
N PRO A 352 7.23 -20.43 41.75
CA PRO A 352 7.67 -19.06 41.45
C PRO A 352 9.01 -19.03 40.73
N LEU A 353 8.99 -18.63 39.45
CA LEU A 353 10.17 -18.63 38.60
C LEU A 353 10.84 -17.26 38.68
N PRO A 354 12.05 -17.13 39.24
CA PRO A 354 12.73 -15.85 39.34
C PRO A 354 13.05 -15.29 37.96
N VAL A 355 12.80 -14.00 37.77
CA VAL A 355 13.10 -13.27 36.53
C VAL A 355 13.68 -11.90 36.85
N ARG A 356 14.57 -11.44 35.97
CA ARG A 356 15.03 -10.04 35.98
C ARG A 356 14.23 -9.23 34.98
N VAL A 357 13.75 -8.07 35.39
CA VAL A 357 12.82 -7.23 34.63
C VAL A 357 13.47 -5.90 34.29
N SER A 358 13.42 -5.53 33.00
CA SER A 358 13.95 -4.28 32.48
C SER A 358 12.85 -3.53 31.71
N PRO A 359 12.37 -2.38 32.22
CA PRO A 359 11.40 -1.56 31.50
C PRO A 359 11.98 -0.95 30.22
N LEU A 360 11.23 -1.04 29.13
CA LEU A 360 11.58 -0.52 27.80
C LEU A 360 10.88 0.83 27.56
N GLU A 361 11.15 1.84 28.38
CA GLU A 361 10.61 3.20 28.20
C GLU A 361 11.66 4.18 27.65
N GLY A 362 11.66 4.43 26.33
CA GLY A 362 12.48 5.47 25.70
C GLY A 362 14.00 5.19 25.65
N LYS A 363 14.80 6.19 25.26
CA LYS A 363 16.26 6.10 25.01
C LYS A 363 17.13 5.72 26.23
N PHE A 364 16.53 5.41 27.38
CA PHE A 364 17.23 5.02 28.61
C PHE A 364 16.54 3.82 29.23
N SER A 365 17.22 2.67 29.28
CA SER A 365 16.81 1.56 30.14
C SER A 365 16.76 2.04 31.57
N ARG A 366 15.63 1.88 32.27
CA ARG A 366 15.65 1.93 33.75
C ARG A 366 16.53 0.78 34.28
N GLU A 367 16.98 0.90 35.51
CA GLU A 367 17.71 -0.18 36.18
C GLU A 367 16.89 -1.49 36.16
N THR A 368 17.58 -2.60 36.00
CA THR A 368 16.95 -3.93 36.04
C THR A 368 16.64 -4.28 37.50
N PHE A 369 15.45 -4.82 37.76
CA PHE A 369 15.02 -5.25 39.08
C PHE A 369 14.50 -6.69 39.04
N ASP A 370 14.30 -7.29 40.21
CA ASP A 370 13.89 -8.69 40.34
C ASP A 370 12.35 -8.83 40.40
N GLY A 371 11.90 -10.05 40.09
CA GLY A 371 10.49 -10.43 40.16
C GLY A 371 10.32 -11.93 39.96
N PHE A 372 9.08 -12.39 39.99
CA PHE A 372 8.73 -13.79 39.84
C PHE A 372 7.59 -13.96 38.83
N ILE A 373 7.69 -14.94 37.94
CA ILE A 373 6.53 -15.45 37.22
C ILE A 373 5.80 -16.42 38.15
N LEU A 374 4.54 -16.10 38.46
CA LEU A 374 3.69 -16.90 39.34
C LEU A 374 2.77 -17.83 38.55
N GLN A 375 2.21 -17.31 37.45
CA GLN A 375 1.32 -18.06 36.57
C GLN A 375 1.61 -17.71 35.12
N LEU A 376 1.43 -18.67 34.23
CA LEU A 376 1.65 -18.44 32.81
C LEU A 376 0.81 -19.34 31.91
N ASN A 377 0.57 -18.87 30.69
CA ASN A 377 0.13 -19.70 29.57
C ASN A 377 0.99 -19.34 28.33
N SER A 378 0.58 -19.79 27.14
CA SER A 378 1.29 -19.55 25.88
C SER A 378 1.39 -18.07 25.44
N THR A 379 0.61 -17.16 26.05
CA THR A 379 0.43 -15.78 25.58
C THR A 379 0.42 -14.70 26.68
N ALA A 380 0.32 -15.07 27.95
CA ALA A 380 0.16 -14.15 29.07
C ALA A 380 0.76 -14.72 30.36
N PHE A 381 1.36 -13.84 31.17
CA PHE A 381 1.98 -14.18 32.45
C PHE A 381 1.39 -13.29 33.56
N GLU A 382 1.32 -13.83 34.77
CA GLU A 382 1.15 -13.10 36.02
C GLU A 382 2.50 -13.00 36.72
N LEU A 383 2.96 -11.78 36.95
CA LEU A 383 4.23 -11.49 37.58
C LEU A 383 4.02 -10.82 38.94
N GLN A 384 4.85 -11.20 39.91
CA GLN A 384 5.10 -10.39 41.09
C GLN A 384 6.39 -9.60 40.88
N LEU A 385 6.34 -8.27 41.05
CA LEU A 385 7.45 -7.37 40.78
C LEU A 385 7.88 -6.61 42.04
N ASP A 386 9.17 -6.29 42.12
CA ASP A 386 9.69 -5.44 43.21
C ASP A 386 9.43 -3.94 42.97
N GLN A 387 9.08 -3.55 41.74
CA GLN A 387 8.81 -2.17 41.35
C GLN A 387 7.54 -2.04 40.51
N ASP A 388 6.81 -0.93 40.69
CA ASP A 388 5.61 -0.65 39.91
C ASP A 388 5.95 -0.35 38.44
N CYS A 389 5.11 -0.86 37.55
CA CYS A 389 5.24 -0.69 36.11
C CYS A 389 3.96 -0.09 35.56
N SER A 390 4.11 0.96 34.72
CA SER A 390 2.98 1.63 34.09
C SER A 390 2.17 0.67 33.23
N MET A 391 0.84 0.80 33.23
CA MET A 391 -0.03 0.16 32.27
C MET A 391 0.44 0.41 30.84
N LEU A 392 0.39 -0.62 29.99
CA LEU A 392 0.84 -0.60 28.61
C LEU A 392 2.33 -0.25 28.42
N SER A 393 3.15 -0.35 29.47
CA SER A 393 4.61 -0.33 29.31
C SER A 393 5.10 -1.67 28.75
N SER A 394 6.13 -1.60 27.91
CA SER A 394 6.81 -2.79 27.39
C SER A 394 7.93 -3.17 28.36
N LEU A 395 8.03 -4.44 28.73
CA LEU A 395 9.06 -4.96 29.62
C LEU A 395 9.86 -6.04 28.89
N LYS A 396 11.15 -6.10 29.20
CA LYS A 396 12.02 -7.23 28.86
C LYS A 396 12.20 -8.08 30.11
N LEU A 397 11.81 -9.35 30.06
CA LEU A 397 12.08 -10.33 31.11
C LEU A 397 13.30 -11.15 30.71
N ILE A 398 14.20 -11.37 31.65
CA ILE A 398 15.41 -12.18 31.51
C ILE A 398 15.23 -13.40 32.42
N LEU A 399 15.13 -14.57 31.80
CA LEU A 399 14.94 -15.85 32.45
C LEU A 399 16.23 -16.35 33.12
N PRO A 400 16.17 -17.32 34.06
CA PRO A 400 17.35 -17.85 34.74
C PRO A 400 18.40 -18.50 33.82
N ASN A 401 17.96 -19.05 32.68
CA ASN A 401 18.84 -19.60 31.64
C ASN A 401 19.50 -18.52 30.77
N GLY A 402 19.23 -17.23 31.03
CA GLY A 402 19.76 -16.09 30.26
C GLY A 402 18.90 -15.66 29.07
N GLU A 403 17.89 -16.46 28.71
CA GLU A 403 17.00 -16.15 27.59
C GLU A 403 16.12 -14.93 27.88
N GLN A 404 15.78 -14.20 26.82
CA GLN A 404 15.07 -12.93 26.92
C GLN A 404 13.74 -13.01 26.20
N LEU A 405 12.69 -12.51 26.85
CA LEU A 405 11.36 -12.40 26.27
C LEU A 405 10.77 -11.02 26.54
N TYR A 406 9.83 -10.63 25.69
CA TYR A 406 9.26 -9.29 25.68
C TYR A 406 7.77 -9.38 25.95
N VAL A 407 7.31 -8.54 26.87
CA VAL A 407 5.92 -8.51 27.31
C VAL A 407 5.39 -7.09 27.38
N LYS A 408 4.07 -6.97 27.42
CA LYS A 408 3.34 -5.72 27.58
C LYS A 408 2.49 -5.80 28.84
N VAL A 409 2.58 -4.81 29.72
CA VAL A 409 1.70 -4.72 30.90
C VAL A 409 0.28 -4.45 30.45
N VAL A 410 -0.64 -5.37 30.72
CA VAL A 410 -2.06 -5.24 30.38
C VAL A 410 -2.94 -4.96 31.60
N ARG A 411 -2.46 -5.32 32.80
CA ARG A 411 -3.10 -5.00 34.08
C ARG A 411 -2.03 -4.88 35.15
N ASN A 412 -2.14 -3.92 36.07
CA ASN A 412 -1.28 -3.82 37.23
C ASN A 412 -2.10 -3.60 38.51
N SER A 413 -1.54 -4.04 39.63
CA SER A 413 -1.97 -3.71 40.99
C SER A 413 -0.80 -3.03 41.68
N SER A 414 -0.94 -1.73 41.98
CA SER A 414 0.07 -0.96 42.73
C SER A 414 0.03 -1.22 44.25
N VAL A 415 -0.65 -2.29 44.69
CA VAL A 415 -0.73 -2.70 46.09
C VAL A 415 0.24 -3.86 46.32
N ASP A 416 1.04 -3.80 47.38
CA ASP A 416 2.04 -4.82 47.74
C ASP A 416 1.36 -6.17 48.13
N PRO A 417 1.75 -7.32 47.55
CA PRO A 417 2.76 -7.50 46.49
C PRO A 417 2.28 -6.95 45.14
N ILE A 418 3.17 -6.24 44.43
CA ILE A 418 2.87 -5.64 43.12
C ILE A 418 2.66 -6.78 42.11
N ILE A 419 1.41 -7.10 41.83
CA ILE A 419 1.03 -8.09 40.83
C ILE A 419 0.72 -7.39 39.52
N VAL A 420 1.35 -7.83 38.44
CA VAL A 420 1.08 -7.37 37.08
C VAL A 420 0.70 -8.54 36.19
N HIS A 421 -0.32 -8.35 35.36
CA HIS A 421 -0.59 -9.24 34.26
C HIS A 421 0.01 -8.65 32.99
N VAL A 422 0.77 -9.48 32.30
CA VAL A 422 1.46 -9.09 31.07
C VAL A 422 1.07 -10.01 29.93
N ARG A 423 1.03 -9.49 28.71
CA ARG A 423 0.87 -10.28 27.49
C ARG A 423 2.19 -10.36 26.73
N LEU A 424 2.48 -11.53 26.19
CA LEU A 424 3.66 -11.79 25.41
C LEU A 424 3.61 -11.04 24.08
N THR A 425 4.64 -10.23 23.81
CA THR A 425 4.83 -9.56 22.51
C THR A 425 5.82 -10.31 21.65
N TYR A 426 6.87 -10.88 22.26
CA TYR A 426 7.85 -11.70 21.55
C TYR A 426 8.54 -12.71 22.49
N MET A 427 8.70 -13.95 22.03
CA MET A 427 9.45 -15.01 22.72
C MET A 427 10.27 -15.79 21.68
N PRO A 428 11.61 -15.88 21.85
CA PRO A 428 12.46 -16.79 21.09
C PRO A 428 12.07 -18.26 21.29
N GLU A 429 12.37 -19.12 20.31
CA GLU A 429 12.07 -20.56 20.36
C GLU A 429 12.80 -21.26 21.52
N GLU A 430 14.00 -20.79 21.87
CA GLU A 430 14.79 -21.29 22.98
C GLU A 430 14.12 -20.98 24.33
N ALA A 431 13.56 -19.77 24.48
CA ALA A 431 12.80 -19.35 25.65
C ALA A 431 11.48 -20.13 25.76
N GLU A 432 10.80 -20.35 24.63
CA GLU A 432 9.58 -21.16 24.55
C GLU A 432 9.84 -22.60 25.02
N THR A 433 10.91 -23.21 24.52
CA THR A 433 11.33 -24.57 24.90
C THR A 433 11.64 -24.66 26.39
N TYR A 434 12.31 -23.65 26.95
CA TYR A 434 12.60 -23.59 28.39
C TYR A 434 11.34 -23.52 29.25
N ILE A 435 10.40 -22.62 28.92
CA ILE A 435 9.12 -22.48 29.63
C ILE A 435 8.29 -23.76 29.50
N TYR A 436 8.23 -24.37 28.31
CA TYR A 436 7.51 -25.62 28.08
C TYR A 436 8.05 -26.78 28.94
N ASN A 437 9.38 -26.91 29.03
CA ASN A 437 10.01 -27.92 29.87
C ASN A 437 9.71 -27.70 31.36
N LEU A 438 9.62 -26.44 31.82
CA LEU A 438 9.21 -26.12 33.19
C LEU A 438 7.76 -26.53 33.46
N MET A 439 6.82 -26.15 32.58
CA MET A 439 5.40 -26.48 32.73
C MET A 439 5.15 -27.99 32.76
N THR A 440 5.84 -28.76 31.91
CA THR A 440 5.69 -30.22 31.86
C THR A 440 6.31 -30.94 33.06
N THR A 441 7.33 -30.35 33.69
CA THR A 441 7.95 -30.86 34.91
C THR A 441 7.06 -30.61 36.13
N ASP A 442 6.52 -29.40 36.28
CA ASP A 442 5.59 -29.04 37.37
C ASP A 442 4.23 -29.76 37.25
N SER A 443 3.70 -29.95 36.03
CA SER A 443 2.45 -30.70 35.80
C SER A 443 2.55 -32.17 36.26
N ARG A 444 3.74 -32.78 36.24
CA ARG A 444 3.97 -34.12 36.78
C ARG A 444 3.99 -34.12 38.31
N ALA A 445 4.44 -33.05 38.95
CA ALA A 445 4.43 -32.91 40.41
C ALA A 445 3.01 -32.70 40.96
N VAL A 446 2.15 -31.97 40.24
CA VAL A 446 0.75 -31.71 40.63
C VAL A 446 -0.15 -32.96 40.52
N MET A 447 0.17 -33.90 39.62
CA MET A 447 -0.57 -35.17 39.47
C MET A 447 -0.15 -36.27 40.48
N THR A 448 0.85 -36.01 41.33
CA THR A 448 1.37 -36.97 42.31
C THR A 448 1.07 -36.62 43.77
N CYS A 449 0.22 -35.62 44.02
CA CYS A 449 -0.20 -35.22 45.37
C CYS A 449 -1.66 -35.57 45.65
#